data_AF-A0A099T8F2-F1
#
_entry.id   AF-A0A099T8F2-F1
#
_cell.length_a   1.000
_cell.length_b   1.000
_cell.length_c   1.000
_cell.angle_alpha   90.00
_cell.angle_beta   90.00
_cell.angle_gamma   90.00
#
_symmetry.space_group_name_H-M   'P 1'
#
loop_
_entity.id
_entity.type
_entity.pdbx_description
1 polymer ?
#
loop_
_entity_poly.entity_id
_entity_poly.type
_entity_poly.pdbx_seq_one_letter_code
_entity_poly.pdbx_strand_id
1 'polypeptide(L)'
;MTDISRAKATTSLQDRIVLGLVKFFKAEWSGAFLAIVILGISIELATSGRPFFHPSNLMTILNNSAAIGIVAGGMTLVIITAGIDLSVGSVMGMTAALTGYVASFWGFPPYLAIMTGLGIGLAIGAFNGSLVAYFGMPAFIVTLAGLSIWRGTGHLSTGAQATPKLPETFDMFGRYNPFSGLRDAYKEGELSGFWESVGGFIDDNWINFFRTFQMSMLIFIGFFIVLTIIISNTRYGRWVYAIGSNEPGARQAGINTPRYTLLTYMFCSFSAALGALLFLGRAPYAKSDYGQMWELDAIAAVVIGGTSLFGGRGSLWGTFMGVILLKLINNGLTLAQLDTFWQMVVTGLIILVAVGLDIVRQSKNPESVRKLLGAIAAVMAFLALMTPGAIFLRAKIALLEHGAATTLREAGTSLAAGQNARLLSPDEITQLQSAASANLTATLLLLVLVLATAFVVLKTSRLISFGLAAVFIVMILPVSLLGYEITAPFLVLGAAALLGSTYVHAMFAKARMLDVNAR
;
A
#
# COMPACT_ATOMS: atom_id res chain seq x y z
N MET A 1 33.72 12.08 8.40
CA MET A 1 33.69 10.98 7.41
C MET A 1 35.08 10.41 7.10
N THR A 2 36.12 10.78 7.85
CA THR A 2 37.53 10.47 7.56
C THR A 2 38.13 9.32 8.39
N ASP A 3 37.39 8.75 9.35
CA ASP A 3 37.97 7.74 10.28
C ASP A 3 37.63 6.27 9.97
N ILE A 4 36.67 6.00 9.07
CA ILE A 4 36.22 4.62 8.79
C ILE A 4 37.06 3.95 7.70
N SER A 5 37.78 4.72 6.87
CA SER A 5 38.55 4.17 5.75
C SER A 5 39.90 3.58 6.14
N ARG A 6 40.44 3.88 7.34
CA ARG A 6 41.71 3.31 7.84
C ARG A 6 41.57 1.97 8.58
N ALA A 7 40.35 1.57 8.97
CA ALA A 7 40.08 0.32 9.70
C ALA A 7 39.88 -0.94 8.81
N LYS A 8 40.10 -0.81 7.49
CA LYS A 8 39.78 -1.88 6.52
C LYS A 8 40.80 -3.02 6.46
N ALA A 9 41.95 -2.92 7.15
CA ALA A 9 43.04 -3.89 7.05
C ALA A 9 43.23 -4.82 8.26
N THR A 10 42.48 -4.66 9.36
CA THR A 10 42.64 -5.46 10.59
C THR A 10 41.33 -5.91 11.25
N THR A 11 40.19 -5.73 10.60
CA THR A 11 38.88 -6.10 11.19
C THR A 11 38.61 -7.59 11.08
N SER A 12 38.29 -8.25 12.20
CA SER A 12 37.95 -9.67 12.23
C SER A 12 36.69 -9.94 11.39
N LEU A 13 36.49 -11.19 10.94
CA LEU A 13 35.27 -11.57 10.20
C LEU A 13 34.00 -11.22 11.00
N GLN A 14 34.06 -11.40 12.33
CA GLN A 14 32.99 -11.03 13.25
C GLN A 14 32.71 -9.51 13.20
N ASP A 15 33.74 -8.67 13.26
CA ASP A 15 33.57 -7.20 13.18
C ASP A 15 33.00 -6.78 11.83
N ARG A 16 33.42 -7.41 10.72
CA ARG A 16 32.87 -7.12 9.38
C ARG A 16 31.39 -7.49 9.29
N ILE A 17 30.99 -8.61 9.88
CA ILE A 17 29.58 -9.03 9.97
C ILE A 17 28.79 -8.04 10.82
N VAL A 18 29.29 -7.67 12.01
CA VAL A 18 28.64 -6.72 12.92
C VAL A 18 28.48 -5.35 12.27
N LEU A 19 29.53 -4.81 11.63
CA LEU A 19 29.46 -3.55 10.89
C LEU A 19 28.46 -3.63 9.73
N GLY A 20 28.41 -4.78 9.03
CA GLY A 20 27.42 -5.06 8.00
C GLY A 20 25.99 -5.03 8.54
N LEU A 21 25.72 -5.69 9.66
CA LEU A 21 24.43 -5.71 10.33
C LEU A 21 24.01 -4.32 10.82
N VAL A 22 24.93 -3.58 11.45
CA VAL A 22 24.65 -2.21 11.90
C VAL A 22 24.33 -1.30 10.71
N LYS A 23 25.06 -1.44 9.59
CA LYS A 23 24.76 -0.70 8.36
C LYS A 23 23.40 -1.08 7.79
N PHE A 24 23.05 -2.36 7.81
CA PHE A 24 21.76 -2.87 7.37
C PHE A 24 20.62 -2.27 8.23
N PHE A 25 20.66 -2.43 9.55
CA PHE A 25 19.59 -1.92 10.45
C PHE A 25 19.49 -0.39 10.48
N LYS A 26 20.55 0.34 10.12
CA LYS A 26 20.51 1.80 9.95
C LYS A 26 19.88 2.24 8.62
N ALA A 27 19.77 1.35 7.63
CA ALA A 27 19.18 1.70 6.35
C ALA A 27 17.66 1.81 6.46
N GLU A 28 17.08 2.85 5.87
CA GLU A 28 15.63 3.16 5.95
C GLU A 28 14.76 2.02 5.39
N TRP A 29 15.25 1.32 4.37
CA TRP A 29 14.56 0.20 3.69
C TRP A 29 14.62 -1.14 4.44
N SER A 30 15.50 -1.27 5.44
CA SER A 30 15.76 -2.55 6.11
C SER A 30 14.54 -3.11 6.85
N GLY A 31 13.70 -2.24 7.40
CA GLY A 31 12.45 -2.62 8.06
C GLY A 31 11.46 -3.26 7.10
N ALA A 32 11.25 -2.65 5.92
CA ALA A 32 10.37 -3.20 4.89
C ALA A 32 10.89 -4.54 4.35
N PHE A 33 12.21 -4.65 4.13
CA PHE A 33 12.82 -5.91 3.71
C PHE A 33 12.66 -7.02 4.76
N LEU A 34 12.92 -6.74 6.03
CA LEU A 34 12.74 -7.71 7.11
C LEU A 34 11.28 -8.15 7.22
N ALA A 35 10.33 -7.21 7.10
CA ALA A 35 8.90 -7.52 7.10
C ALA A 35 8.51 -8.42 5.92
N ILE A 36 9.05 -8.21 4.72
CA ILE A 36 8.85 -9.10 3.57
C ILE A 36 9.35 -10.50 3.86
N VAL A 37 10.55 -10.64 4.42
CA VAL A 37 11.14 -11.96 4.72
C VAL A 37 10.30 -12.69 5.77
N ILE A 38 9.99 -12.02 6.88
CA ILE A 38 9.19 -12.61 7.96
C ILE A 38 7.81 -13.00 7.45
N LEU A 39 7.13 -12.10 6.73
CA LEU A 39 5.79 -12.35 6.23
C LEU A 39 5.77 -13.43 5.14
N GLY A 40 6.75 -13.42 4.23
CA GLY A 40 6.88 -14.45 3.21
C GLY A 40 7.09 -15.84 3.81
N ILE A 41 7.96 -15.97 4.82
CA ILE A 41 8.13 -17.22 5.58
C ILE A 41 6.84 -17.59 6.30
N SER A 42 6.15 -16.62 6.91
CA SER A 42 4.88 -16.89 7.59
C SER A 42 3.80 -17.42 6.65
N ILE A 43 3.69 -16.85 5.45
CA ILE A 43 2.75 -17.30 4.42
C ILE A 43 3.14 -18.68 3.89
N GLU A 44 4.44 -18.93 3.67
CA GLU A 44 4.95 -20.24 3.26
C GLU A 44 4.55 -21.32 4.28
N LEU A 45 4.77 -21.06 5.58
CA LEU A 45 4.42 -21.99 6.65
C LEU A 45 2.90 -22.19 6.80
N ALA A 46 2.10 -21.18 6.45
CA ALA A 46 0.64 -21.23 6.55
C ALA A 46 -0.04 -21.86 5.33
N THR A 47 0.65 -22.01 4.19
CA THR A 47 0.05 -22.43 2.92
C THR A 47 0.51 -23.84 2.55
N SER A 48 -0.38 -24.82 2.52
CA SER A 48 -0.07 -26.25 2.30
C SER A 48 -0.13 -26.73 0.83
N GLY A 49 -0.15 -25.82 -0.15
CA GLY A 49 -0.36 -26.15 -1.57
C GLY A 49 0.78 -25.76 -2.50
N ARG A 50 0.95 -24.46 -2.75
CA ARG A 50 2.01 -23.91 -3.62
C ARG A 50 3.01 -23.13 -2.78
N PRO A 51 4.33 -23.36 -2.93
CA PRO A 51 5.33 -22.57 -2.23
C PRO A 51 5.12 -21.08 -2.53
N PHE A 52 5.02 -20.27 -1.47
CA PHE A 52 4.95 -18.82 -1.57
C PHE A 52 6.18 -18.25 -2.29
N PHE A 53 7.35 -18.81 -2.02
CA PHE A 53 8.61 -18.42 -2.68
C PHE A 53 8.82 -19.02 -4.08
N HIS A 54 7.80 -19.66 -4.66
CA HIS A 54 7.89 -20.15 -6.04
C HIS A 54 8.09 -18.98 -7.02
N PRO A 55 8.98 -19.09 -8.04
CA PRO A 55 9.27 -18.00 -8.96
C PRO A 55 8.02 -17.40 -9.62
N SER A 56 7.08 -18.22 -10.09
CA SER A 56 5.84 -17.73 -10.70
C SER A 56 4.98 -16.88 -9.74
N ASN A 57 5.00 -17.14 -8.43
CA ASN A 57 4.31 -16.31 -7.44
C ASN A 57 5.04 -14.97 -7.23
N LEU A 58 6.37 -14.98 -7.13
CA LEU A 58 7.18 -13.76 -7.03
C LEU A 58 7.00 -12.85 -8.25
N MET A 59 7.03 -13.41 -9.47
CA MET A 59 6.71 -12.68 -10.69
C MET A 59 5.29 -12.12 -10.66
N THR A 60 4.30 -12.88 -10.17
CA THR A 60 2.92 -12.41 -10.03
C THR A 60 2.84 -11.19 -9.10
N ILE A 61 3.55 -11.23 -7.96
CA ILE A 61 3.63 -10.10 -7.03
C ILE A 61 4.27 -8.89 -7.71
N LEU A 62 5.39 -9.07 -8.43
CA LEU A 62 6.06 -7.98 -9.15
C LEU A 62 5.18 -7.39 -10.25
N ASN A 63 4.47 -8.22 -11.01
CA ASN A 63 3.53 -7.78 -12.04
C ASN A 63 2.35 -6.99 -11.47
N ASN A 64 1.79 -7.45 -10.35
CA ASN A 64 0.71 -6.76 -9.66
C ASN A 64 1.20 -5.50 -8.90
N SER A 65 2.50 -5.42 -8.63
CA SER A 65 3.17 -4.26 -8.05
C SER A 65 3.52 -3.20 -9.09
N ALA A 66 3.64 -3.57 -10.36
CA ALA A 66 4.22 -2.71 -11.37
C ALA A 66 3.53 -1.34 -11.51
N ALA A 67 2.21 -1.33 -11.77
CA ALA A 67 1.46 -0.09 -11.99
C ALA A 67 1.44 0.82 -10.76
N ILE A 68 1.09 0.29 -9.58
CA ILE A 68 1.11 1.07 -8.33
C ILE A 68 2.53 1.49 -7.96
N GLY A 69 3.54 0.70 -8.34
CA GLY A 69 4.93 0.97 -8.04
C GLY A 69 5.45 2.18 -8.80
N ILE A 70 5.11 2.30 -10.09
CA ILE A 70 5.39 3.51 -10.86
C ILE A 70 4.77 4.74 -10.17
N VAL A 71 3.48 4.65 -9.80
CA VAL A 71 2.77 5.73 -9.09
C VAL A 71 3.48 6.08 -7.77
N ALA A 72 3.83 5.07 -6.97
CA ALA A 72 4.53 5.24 -5.70
C ALA A 72 5.91 5.89 -5.88
N GLY A 73 6.67 5.53 -6.91
CA GLY A 73 7.96 6.15 -7.19
C GLY A 73 7.84 7.64 -7.53
N GLY A 74 6.79 8.05 -8.25
CA GLY A 74 6.45 9.46 -8.45
C GLY A 74 6.07 10.17 -7.14
N MET A 75 5.23 9.52 -6.33
CA MET A 75 4.82 10.01 -5.01
C MET A 75 6.02 10.18 -4.06
N THR A 76 7.03 9.32 -4.13
CA THR A 76 8.26 9.44 -3.32
C THR A 76 8.89 10.81 -3.48
N LEU A 77 8.93 11.36 -4.70
CA LEU A 77 9.55 12.66 -4.94
C LEU A 77 8.76 13.79 -4.28
N VAL A 78 7.44 13.75 -4.40
CA VAL A 78 6.53 14.72 -3.77
C VAL A 78 6.69 14.68 -2.25
N ILE A 79 6.68 13.49 -1.65
CA ILE A 79 6.85 13.32 -0.21
C ILE A 79 8.24 13.77 0.24
N ILE A 80 9.29 13.48 -0.51
CA ILE A 80 10.63 13.99 -0.18
C ILE A 80 10.64 15.52 -0.16
N THR A 81 9.92 16.21 -1.05
CA THR A 81 9.77 17.68 -1.01
C THR A 81 8.84 18.21 0.10
N ALA A 82 8.40 17.37 1.04
CA ALA A 82 7.39 17.68 2.06
C ALA A 82 5.99 18.01 1.51
N GLY A 83 5.69 17.59 0.28
CA GLY A 83 4.36 17.65 -0.31
C GLY A 83 3.59 16.35 -0.14
N ILE A 84 2.28 16.39 -0.39
CA ILE A 84 1.43 15.20 -0.52
C ILE A 84 0.57 15.40 -1.77
N ASP A 85 0.50 14.38 -2.64
CA ASP A 85 -0.33 14.41 -3.85
C ASP A 85 -1.47 13.39 -3.77
N LEU A 86 -2.63 13.84 -3.30
CA LEU A 86 -3.83 13.01 -3.24
C LEU A 86 -4.46 12.76 -4.61
N SER A 87 -4.05 13.48 -5.66
CA SER A 87 -4.69 13.38 -6.97
C SER A 87 -4.19 12.21 -7.82
N VAL A 88 -3.07 11.56 -7.46
CA VAL A 88 -2.41 10.56 -8.33
C VAL A 88 -3.31 9.43 -8.80
N GLY A 89 -4.21 8.92 -7.95
CA GLY A 89 -5.18 7.88 -8.33
C GLY A 89 -6.22 8.39 -9.32
N SER A 90 -6.71 9.62 -9.15
CA SER A 90 -7.63 10.26 -10.10
C SER A 90 -6.97 10.61 -11.43
N VAL A 91 -5.69 11.03 -11.42
CA VAL A 91 -4.90 11.30 -12.63
C VAL A 91 -4.68 10.00 -13.40
N MET A 92 -4.33 8.91 -12.72
CA MET A 92 -4.25 7.59 -13.33
C MET A 92 -5.58 7.18 -13.97
N GLY A 93 -6.70 7.30 -13.25
CA GLY A 93 -8.03 6.96 -13.78
C GLY A 93 -8.42 7.80 -15.00
N MET A 94 -8.20 9.11 -14.94
CA MET A 94 -8.48 10.03 -16.05
C MET A 94 -7.60 9.72 -17.28
N THR A 95 -6.30 9.52 -17.08
CA THR A 95 -5.37 9.21 -18.16
C THR A 95 -5.63 7.83 -18.76
N ALA A 96 -5.95 6.82 -17.93
CA ALA A 96 -6.36 5.49 -18.41
C ALA A 96 -7.61 5.59 -19.30
N ALA A 97 -8.64 6.26 -18.80
CA ALA A 97 -9.91 6.41 -19.51
C ALA A 97 -9.73 7.14 -20.84
N LEU A 98 -9.12 8.32 -20.85
CA LEU A 98 -8.94 9.11 -22.08
C LEU A 98 -8.02 8.41 -23.09
N THR A 99 -6.94 7.78 -22.62
CA THR A 99 -6.07 6.97 -23.50
C THR A 99 -6.86 5.85 -24.19
N GLY A 100 -7.67 5.12 -23.41
CA GLY A 100 -8.48 4.04 -23.97
C GLY A 100 -9.57 4.54 -24.93
N TYR A 101 -10.21 5.67 -24.64
CA TYR A 101 -11.22 6.25 -25.52
C TYR A 101 -10.63 6.72 -26.85
N VAL A 102 -9.48 7.39 -26.80
CA VAL A 102 -8.73 7.82 -27.99
C VAL A 102 -8.34 6.61 -28.85
N ALA A 103 -7.91 5.51 -28.21
CA ALA A 103 -7.50 4.29 -28.89
C ALA A 103 -8.67 3.48 -29.47
N SER A 104 -9.78 3.35 -28.74
CA SER A 104 -10.86 2.42 -29.08
C SER A 104 -12.03 3.06 -29.83
N PHE A 105 -12.40 4.30 -29.50
CA PHE A 105 -13.57 4.95 -30.09
C PHE A 105 -13.21 5.97 -31.16
N TRP A 106 -12.16 6.76 -30.93
CA TRP A 106 -11.76 7.80 -31.87
C TRP A 106 -10.90 7.27 -33.02
N GLY A 107 -10.51 5.99 -32.97
CA GLY A 107 -9.79 5.31 -34.05
C GLY A 107 -8.37 5.83 -34.28
N PHE A 108 -7.79 6.57 -33.33
CA PHE A 108 -6.41 7.01 -33.45
C PHE A 108 -5.45 5.82 -33.33
N PRO A 109 -4.30 5.86 -34.03
CA PRO A 109 -3.25 4.88 -33.84
C PRO A 109 -2.86 4.73 -32.37
N PRO A 110 -2.60 3.50 -31.86
CA PRO A 110 -2.34 3.26 -30.44
C PRO A 110 -1.21 4.11 -29.84
N TYR A 111 -0.16 4.39 -30.62
CA TYR A 111 0.95 5.22 -30.16
C TYR A 111 0.52 6.69 -29.90
N LEU A 112 -0.39 7.25 -30.70
CA LEU A 112 -0.92 8.59 -30.45
C LEU A 112 -1.78 8.59 -29.20
N ALA A 113 -2.62 7.58 -29.01
CA ALA A 113 -3.40 7.43 -27.78
C ALA A 113 -2.50 7.40 -26.53
N ILE A 114 -1.43 6.61 -26.58
CA ILE A 114 -0.43 6.54 -25.49
C ILE A 114 0.19 7.92 -25.22
N MET A 115 0.61 8.64 -26.26
CA MET A 115 1.19 9.98 -26.11
C MET A 115 0.19 10.99 -25.53
N THR A 116 -1.10 10.90 -25.91
CA THR A 116 -2.13 11.76 -25.31
C THR A 116 -2.30 11.52 -23.82
N GLY A 117 -2.32 10.25 -23.38
CA GLY A 117 -2.38 9.89 -21.96
C GLY A 117 -1.21 10.44 -21.15
N LEU A 118 0.01 10.23 -21.64
CA LEU A 118 1.23 10.76 -21.00
C LEU A 118 1.25 12.29 -20.98
N GLY A 119 0.82 12.92 -22.07
CA GLY A 119 0.70 14.37 -22.19
C GLY A 119 -0.31 14.96 -21.20
N ILE A 120 -1.47 14.33 -21.02
CA ILE A 120 -2.48 14.72 -20.03
C ILE A 120 -1.89 14.63 -18.61
N GLY A 121 -1.20 13.53 -18.29
CA GLY A 121 -0.52 13.39 -17.00
C GLY A 121 0.49 14.52 -16.74
N LEU A 122 1.34 14.83 -17.71
CA LEU A 122 2.29 15.95 -17.61
C LEU A 122 1.59 17.30 -17.44
N ALA A 123 0.52 17.55 -18.19
CA ALA A 123 -0.25 18.79 -18.12
C ALA A 123 -0.91 18.97 -16.75
N ILE A 124 -1.51 17.92 -16.19
CA ILE A 124 -2.08 17.94 -14.85
C ILE A 124 -0.99 18.18 -13.80
N GLY A 125 0.15 17.51 -13.92
CA GLY A 125 1.28 17.73 -13.02
C GLY A 125 1.85 19.14 -13.09
N ALA A 126 1.88 19.74 -14.29
CA ALA A 126 2.27 21.14 -14.47
C ALA A 126 1.24 22.09 -13.85
N PHE A 127 -0.05 21.80 -13.95
CA PHE A 127 -1.11 22.57 -13.32
C PHE A 127 -1.01 22.52 -11.80
N ASN A 128 -1.02 21.32 -11.21
CA ASN A 128 -0.89 21.12 -9.76
C ASN A 128 0.42 21.73 -9.24
N GLY A 129 1.53 21.42 -9.92
CA GLY A 129 2.84 21.93 -9.58
C GLY A 129 2.92 23.45 -9.64
N SER A 130 2.25 24.10 -10.59
CA SER A 130 2.24 25.56 -10.68
C SER A 130 1.52 26.20 -9.50
N LEU A 131 0.35 25.68 -9.12
CA LEU A 131 -0.43 26.17 -7.98
C LEU A 131 0.35 26.04 -6.66
N VAL A 132 1.06 24.92 -6.48
CA VAL A 132 1.88 24.73 -5.28
C VAL A 132 3.14 25.59 -5.32
N ALA A 133 3.89 25.54 -6.43
CA ALA A 133 5.22 26.14 -6.51
C ALA A 133 5.22 27.66 -6.66
N TYR A 134 4.30 28.22 -7.45
CA TYR A 134 4.31 29.65 -7.80
C TYR A 134 3.21 30.43 -7.09
N PHE A 135 2.02 29.83 -6.92
CA PHE A 135 0.94 30.49 -6.17
C PHE A 135 1.04 30.25 -4.66
N GLY A 136 1.93 29.37 -4.20
CA GLY A 136 2.17 29.10 -2.78
C GLY A 136 1.00 28.42 -2.08
N MET A 137 0.12 27.74 -2.82
CA MET A 137 -1.01 27.03 -2.23
C MET A 137 -0.53 25.76 -1.50
N PRO A 138 -1.12 25.40 -0.35
CA PRO A 138 -0.80 24.13 0.30
C PRO A 138 -1.06 22.93 -0.61
N ALA A 139 -0.04 22.08 -0.78
CA ALA A 139 -0.06 20.89 -1.64
C ALA A 139 -1.28 19.99 -1.44
N PHE A 140 -1.64 19.72 -0.18
CA PHE A 140 -2.76 18.84 0.13
C PHE A 140 -4.09 19.42 -0.37
N ILE A 141 -4.28 20.75 -0.36
CA ILE A 141 -5.52 21.40 -0.83
C ILE A 141 -5.62 21.28 -2.34
N VAL A 142 -4.53 21.63 -3.05
CA VAL A 142 -4.48 21.58 -4.52
C VAL A 142 -4.77 20.17 -5.01
N THR A 143 -4.17 19.16 -4.39
CA THR A 143 -4.27 17.78 -4.85
C THR A 143 -5.52 17.07 -4.34
N LEU A 144 -6.09 17.45 -3.19
CA LEU A 144 -7.41 17.01 -2.76
C LEU A 144 -8.51 17.57 -3.66
N ALA A 145 -8.42 18.85 -4.04
CA ALA A 145 -9.32 19.44 -5.04
C ALA A 145 -9.12 18.77 -6.40
N GLY A 146 -7.86 18.55 -6.79
CA GLY A 146 -7.46 17.82 -7.99
C GLY A 146 -8.05 16.41 -8.04
N LEU A 147 -8.09 15.68 -6.92
CA LEU A 147 -8.71 14.35 -6.82
C LEU A 147 -10.14 14.38 -7.37
N SER A 148 -10.96 15.31 -6.90
CA SER A 148 -12.35 15.45 -7.35
C SER A 148 -12.46 15.97 -8.78
N ILE A 149 -11.65 16.96 -9.15
CA ILE A 149 -11.66 17.58 -10.48
C ILE A 149 -11.30 16.56 -11.57
N TRP A 150 -10.18 15.85 -11.42
CA TRP A 150 -9.71 14.91 -12.45
C TRP A 150 -10.55 13.65 -12.50
N ARG A 151 -10.99 13.13 -11.33
CA ARG A 151 -11.92 12.01 -11.27
C ARG A 151 -13.24 12.37 -11.96
N GLY A 152 -13.83 13.50 -11.60
CA GLY A 152 -15.07 14.00 -12.18
C GLY A 152 -14.94 14.24 -13.69
N THR A 153 -13.85 14.86 -14.13
CA THR A 153 -13.57 15.09 -15.56
C THR A 153 -13.44 13.77 -16.32
N GLY A 154 -12.76 12.77 -15.76
CA GLY A 154 -12.68 11.42 -16.34
C GLY A 154 -14.05 10.77 -16.49
N HIS A 155 -14.90 10.86 -15.47
CA HIS A 155 -16.27 10.35 -15.54
C HIS A 155 -17.13 11.10 -16.56
N LEU A 156 -17.09 12.43 -16.57
CA LEU A 156 -17.85 13.26 -17.50
C LEU A 156 -17.44 12.99 -18.96
N SER A 157 -16.15 12.86 -19.23
CA SER A 157 -15.63 12.64 -20.58
C SER A 157 -15.97 11.27 -21.15
N THR A 158 -16.23 10.27 -20.29
CA THR A 158 -16.45 8.87 -20.68
C THR A 158 -17.83 8.33 -20.33
N GLY A 159 -18.71 9.15 -19.74
CA GLY A 159 -19.96 8.68 -19.16
C GLY A 159 -19.77 7.61 -18.07
N ALA A 160 -18.58 7.54 -17.47
CA ALA A 160 -18.13 6.48 -16.56
C ALA A 160 -18.26 5.05 -17.16
N GLN A 161 -18.25 4.92 -18.49
CA GLN A 161 -18.38 3.63 -19.18
C GLN A 161 -17.02 3.04 -19.55
N ALA A 162 -16.98 1.71 -19.57
CA ALA A 162 -15.83 0.97 -20.08
C ALA A 162 -15.69 1.14 -21.60
N THR A 163 -14.46 1.22 -22.09
CA THR A 163 -14.20 1.12 -23.53
C THR A 163 -14.39 -0.32 -24.04
N PRO A 164 -14.52 -0.51 -25.36
CA PRO A 164 -14.26 -1.79 -26.01
C PRO A 164 -12.84 -2.30 -25.73
N LYS A 165 -12.55 -3.52 -26.20
CA LYS A 165 -11.23 -4.14 -26.07
C LYS A 165 -10.16 -3.21 -26.66
N LEU A 166 -9.08 -3.00 -25.91
CA LEU A 166 -7.95 -2.17 -26.37
C LEU A 166 -7.15 -2.88 -27.48
N PRO A 167 -6.51 -2.11 -28.38
CA PRO A 167 -5.58 -2.65 -29.37
C PRO A 167 -4.42 -3.44 -28.74
N GLU A 168 -3.93 -4.47 -29.43
CA GLU A 168 -2.87 -5.36 -28.92
C GLU A 168 -1.55 -4.64 -28.62
N THR A 169 -1.30 -3.48 -29.21
CA THR A 169 -0.13 -2.64 -28.89
C THR A 169 -0.03 -2.31 -27.40
N PHE A 170 -1.16 -2.23 -26.68
CA PHE A 170 -1.16 -1.99 -25.23
C PHE A 170 -0.59 -3.17 -24.44
N ASP A 171 -0.66 -4.39 -24.97
CA ASP A 171 -0.17 -5.60 -24.29
C ASP A 171 1.34 -5.50 -24.01
N MET A 172 2.09 -4.76 -24.83
CA MET A 172 3.52 -4.50 -24.64
C MET A 172 3.84 -3.78 -23.32
N PHE A 173 2.90 -3.03 -22.74
CA PHE A 173 3.07 -2.34 -21.46
C PHE A 173 2.64 -3.19 -20.27
N GLY A 174 1.97 -4.32 -20.53
CA GLY A 174 1.43 -5.19 -19.49
C GLY A 174 1.74 -6.65 -19.76
N ARG A 175 0.76 -7.38 -20.29
CA ARG A 175 0.76 -8.85 -20.32
C ARG A 175 1.69 -9.50 -21.35
N TYR A 176 2.27 -8.74 -22.28
CA TYR A 176 3.20 -9.27 -23.27
C TYR A 176 4.38 -9.96 -22.59
N ASN A 177 4.76 -11.13 -23.10
CA ASN A 177 5.87 -11.91 -22.60
C ASN A 177 7.04 -11.82 -23.59
N PRO A 178 8.17 -11.20 -23.21
CA PRO A 178 9.30 -11.01 -24.12
C PRO A 178 9.96 -12.33 -24.59
N PHE A 179 9.70 -13.44 -23.90
CA PHE A 179 10.25 -14.75 -24.25
C PHE A 179 9.31 -15.61 -25.10
N SER A 180 8.06 -15.17 -25.36
CA SER A 180 7.11 -15.98 -26.13
C SER A 180 7.60 -16.22 -27.57
N GLY A 181 8.05 -15.17 -28.27
CA GLY A 181 8.51 -15.30 -29.66
C GLY A 181 9.72 -16.25 -29.80
N LEU A 182 10.66 -16.21 -28.85
CA LEU A 182 11.82 -17.12 -28.86
C LEU A 182 11.40 -18.58 -28.59
N ARG A 183 10.40 -18.79 -27.75
CA ARG A 183 9.82 -20.12 -27.50
C ARG A 183 9.06 -20.64 -28.71
N ASP A 184 8.30 -19.79 -29.39
CA ASP A 184 7.51 -20.19 -30.55
C ASP A 184 8.44 -20.57 -31.71
N ALA A 185 9.50 -19.78 -31.97
CA ALA A 185 10.53 -20.10 -32.97
C ALA A 185 11.28 -21.42 -32.68
N TYR A 186 11.49 -21.76 -31.39
CA TYR A 186 12.05 -23.07 -31.01
C TYR A 186 11.12 -24.22 -31.39
N LYS A 187 9.81 -24.08 -31.12
CA LYS A 187 8.81 -25.11 -31.43
C LYS A 187 8.60 -25.31 -32.92
N GLU A 188 8.78 -24.25 -33.69
CA GLU A 188 8.69 -24.27 -35.14
C GLU A 188 9.98 -24.78 -35.81
N GLY A 189 11.06 -25.01 -35.02
CA GLY A 189 12.33 -25.51 -35.53
C GLY A 189 13.14 -24.46 -36.31
N GLU A 190 12.85 -23.18 -36.10
CA GLU A 190 13.52 -22.06 -36.80
C GLU A 190 14.86 -21.67 -36.17
N LEU A 191 15.09 -22.06 -34.92
CA LEU A 191 16.31 -21.74 -34.19
C LEU A 191 17.44 -22.71 -34.50
N SER A 192 18.66 -22.21 -34.49
CA SER A 192 19.87 -23.02 -34.67
C SER A 192 20.98 -22.64 -33.70
N GLY A 193 21.83 -23.61 -33.36
CA GLY A 193 23.02 -23.41 -32.54
C GLY A 193 22.68 -22.96 -31.12
N PHE A 194 23.28 -21.85 -30.67
CA PHE A 194 23.04 -21.31 -29.33
C PHE A 194 21.56 -21.01 -29.05
N TRP A 195 20.85 -20.47 -30.04
CA TRP A 195 19.45 -20.05 -29.85
C TRP A 195 18.50 -21.23 -29.69
N GLU A 196 18.78 -22.36 -30.32
CA GLU A 196 18.03 -23.60 -30.12
C GLU A 196 18.14 -24.09 -28.66
N SER A 197 19.35 -24.05 -28.09
CA SER A 197 19.58 -24.41 -26.68
C SER A 197 18.85 -23.47 -25.71
N VAL A 198 18.84 -22.16 -26.00
CA VAL A 198 18.11 -21.17 -25.20
C VAL A 198 16.60 -21.36 -25.32
N GLY A 199 16.11 -21.59 -26.55
CA GLY A 199 14.70 -21.86 -26.84
C GLY A 199 14.18 -23.10 -26.11
N GLY A 200 14.94 -24.18 -26.13
CA GLY A 200 14.64 -25.40 -25.37
C GLY A 200 14.59 -25.17 -23.88
N PHE A 201 15.58 -24.47 -23.31
CA PHE A 201 15.57 -24.10 -21.89
C PHE A 201 14.31 -23.28 -21.50
N ILE A 202 13.89 -22.35 -22.37
CA ILE A 202 12.69 -21.53 -22.13
C ILE A 202 11.42 -22.37 -22.19
N ASP A 203 11.28 -23.26 -23.18
CA ASP A 203 10.08 -24.10 -23.30
C ASP A 203 9.97 -25.08 -22.12
N ASP A 204 11.06 -25.74 -21.75
CA ASP A 204 11.13 -26.68 -20.62
C ASP A 204 10.72 -26.01 -19.30
N ASN A 205 11.09 -24.73 -19.12
CA ASN A 205 10.81 -23.95 -17.91
C ASN A 205 9.61 -23.01 -18.07
N TRP A 206 8.79 -23.16 -19.13
CA TRP A 206 7.75 -22.19 -19.45
C TRP A 206 6.72 -22.05 -18.33
N ILE A 207 6.10 -23.16 -17.91
CA ILE A 207 5.02 -23.15 -16.92
C ILE A 207 5.53 -22.67 -15.55
N ASN A 208 6.74 -23.07 -15.19
CA ASN A 208 7.28 -22.85 -13.85
C ASN A 208 7.89 -21.45 -13.68
N PHE A 209 8.48 -20.89 -14.73
CA PHE A 209 9.24 -19.64 -14.67
C PHE A 209 8.78 -18.60 -15.69
N PHE A 210 8.84 -18.93 -16.98
CA PHE A 210 8.74 -17.91 -18.03
C PHE A 210 7.33 -17.43 -18.32
N ARG A 211 6.28 -18.23 -18.11
CA ARG A 211 4.88 -17.89 -18.45
C ARG A 211 4.40 -16.59 -17.81
N THR A 212 4.78 -16.36 -16.56
CA THR A 212 4.38 -15.18 -15.79
C THR A 212 5.33 -13.99 -16.00
N PHE A 213 6.36 -14.14 -16.83
CA PHE A 213 7.28 -13.06 -17.15
C PHE A 213 6.60 -12.05 -18.07
N GLN A 214 6.32 -10.84 -17.57
CA GLN A 214 5.51 -9.84 -18.28
C GLN A 214 6.26 -8.52 -18.37
N MET A 215 6.05 -7.78 -19.46
CA MET A 215 6.71 -6.49 -19.70
C MET A 215 6.46 -5.46 -18.62
N SER A 216 5.29 -5.48 -17.96
CA SER A 216 5.00 -4.57 -16.85
C SER A 216 6.07 -4.62 -15.75
N MET A 217 6.59 -5.80 -15.41
CA MET A 217 7.64 -5.95 -14.40
C MET A 217 8.97 -5.35 -14.87
N LEU A 218 9.34 -5.55 -16.15
CA LEU A 218 10.57 -4.97 -16.70
C LEU A 218 10.50 -3.44 -16.70
N ILE A 219 9.38 -2.87 -17.13
CA ILE A 219 9.19 -1.42 -17.14
C ILE A 219 9.21 -0.88 -15.71
N PHE A 220 8.60 -1.58 -14.76
CA PHE A 220 8.64 -1.24 -13.34
C PHE A 220 10.06 -1.23 -12.76
N ILE A 221 10.84 -2.30 -12.97
CA ILE A 221 12.23 -2.38 -12.50
C ILE A 221 13.10 -1.31 -13.18
N GLY A 222 12.97 -1.16 -14.51
CA GLY A 222 13.70 -0.16 -15.28
C GLY A 222 13.39 1.26 -14.82
N PHE A 223 12.12 1.57 -14.54
CA PHE A 223 11.70 2.86 -14.00
C PHE A 223 12.38 3.16 -12.66
N PHE A 224 12.40 2.22 -11.71
CA PHE A 224 13.08 2.43 -10.43
C PHE A 224 14.58 2.57 -10.57
N ILE A 225 15.22 1.85 -11.49
CA ILE A 225 16.65 2.01 -11.79
C ILE A 225 16.91 3.43 -12.30
N VAL A 226 16.17 3.87 -13.32
CA VAL A 226 16.31 5.21 -13.91
C VAL A 226 16.05 6.29 -12.86
N LEU A 227 14.97 6.18 -12.10
CA LEU A 227 14.60 7.18 -11.10
C LEU A 227 15.63 7.23 -9.96
N THR A 228 16.19 6.08 -9.56
CA THR A 228 17.26 6.01 -8.56
C THR A 228 18.53 6.69 -9.05
N ILE A 229 18.91 6.50 -10.31
CA ILE A 229 20.05 7.19 -10.92
C ILE A 229 19.78 8.70 -10.95
N ILE A 230 18.58 9.12 -11.34
CA ILE A 230 18.22 10.55 -11.35
C ILE A 230 18.35 11.14 -9.94
N ILE A 231 17.78 10.49 -8.92
CA ILE A 231 17.78 11.02 -7.56
C ILE A 231 19.14 10.95 -6.89
N SER A 232 19.93 9.90 -7.13
CA SER A 232 21.21 9.70 -6.46
C SER A 232 22.36 10.45 -7.15
N ASN A 233 22.29 10.65 -8.46
CA ASN A 233 23.43 11.12 -9.25
C ASN A 233 23.25 12.53 -9.85
N THR A 234 22.07 13.14 -9.79
CA THR A 234 21.82 14.46 -10.42
C THR A 234 21.64 15.60 -9.40
N ARG A 235 21.71 16.85 -9.90
CA ARG A 235 21.40 18.05 -9.09
C ARG A 235 19.93 18.08 -8.66
N TYR A 236 19.04 17.58 -9.51
CA TYR A 236 17.60 17.52 -9.23
C TYR A 236 17.33 16.79 -7.92
N GLY A 237 17.89 15.58 -7.74
CA GLY A 237 17.73 14.82 -6.51
C GLY A 237 18.25 15.56 -5.27
N ARG A 238 19.46 16.10 -5.32
CA ARG A 238 20.04 16.88 -4.21
C ARG A 238 19.16 18.07 -3.81
N TRP A 239 18.57 18.76 -4.78
CA TRP A 239 17.69 19.90 -4.52
C TRP A 239 16.31 19.49 -3.99
N VAL A 240 15.76 18.37 -4.46
CA VAL A 240 14.52 17.77 -3.92
C VAL A 240 14.68 17.45 -2.43
N TYR A 241 15.78 16.81 -2.02
CA TYR A 241 16.06 16.57 -0.60
C TYR A 241 16.30 17.85 0.21
N ALA A 242 16.99 18.84 -0.37
CA ALA A 242 17.26 20.12 0.30
C ALA A 242 15.97 20.91 0.56
N ILE A 243 15.08 20.97 -0.44
CA ILE A 243 13.76 21.61 -0.35
C ILE A 243 12.94 20.96 0.75
N GLY A 244 12.86 19.63 0.75
CA GLY A 244 12.13 18.89 1.78
C GLY A 244 12.66 19.04 3.20
N SER A 245 13.98 19.22 3.35
CA SER A 245 14.59 19.37 4.67
C SER A 245 14.35 20.77 5.25
N ASN A 246 14.50 21.81 4.43
CA ASN A 246 14.30 23.20 4.81
C ASN A 246 14.14 24.08 3.56
N GLU A 247 12.92 24.29 3.09
CA GLU A 247 12.66 25.10 1.88
C GLU A 247 13.18 26.55 2.00
N PRO A 248 12.91 27.32 3.09
CA PRO A 248 13.47 28.66 3.25
C PRO A 248 15.01 28.68 3.18
N GLY A 249 15.67 27.70 3.82
CA GLY A 249 17.12 27.56 3.77
C GLY A 249 17.64 27.22 2.37
N ALA A 250 16.96 26.32 1.65
CA ALA A 250 17.29 25.98 0.27
C ALA A 250 17.19 27.21 -0.66
N ARG A 251 16.16 28.03 -0.47
CA ARG A 251 15.96 29.28 -1.23
C ARG A 251 17.08 30.29 -0.95
N GLN A 252 17.47 30.46 0.31
CA GLN A 252 18.61 31.32 0.69
C GLN A 252 19.94 30.82 0.12
N ALA A 253 20.09 29.50 -0.06
CA ALA A 253 21.24 28.89 -0.73
C ALA A 253 21.20 29.01 -2.27
N GLY A 254 20.27 29.77 -2.84
CA GLY A 254 20.15 30.03 -4.28
C GLY A 254 19.47 28.92 -5.09
N ILE A 255 18.82 27.96 -4.43
CA ILE A 255 18.06 26.91 -5.11
C ILE A 255 16.71 27.49 -5.56
N ASN A 256 16.37 27.32 -6.83
CA ASN A 256 15.06 27.72 -7.37
C ASN A 256 13.97 26.75 -6.90
N THR A 257 13.49 26.93 -5.65
CA THR A 257 12.51 26.02 -5.04
C THR A 257 11.24 25.88 -5.87
N PRO A 258 10.64 26.95 -6.46
CA PRO A 258 9.45 26.81 -7.30
C PRO A 258 9.66 25.89 -8.50
N ARG A 259 10.78 26.03 -9.22
CA ARG A 259 11.07 25.19 -10.40
C ARG A 259 11.16 23.71 -10.04
N TYR A 260 11.85 23.37 -8.95
CA TYR A 260 12.03 21.97 -8.56
C TYR A 260 10.77 21.36 -7.96
N THR A 261 9.94 22.15 -7.28
CA THR A 261 8.60 21.74 -6.85
C THR A 261 7.70 21.48 -8.06
N LEU A 262 7.65 22.39 -9.05
CA LEU A 262 6.90 22.18 -10.30
C LEU A 262 7.30 20.87 -10.99
N LEU A 263 8.60 20.66 -11.21
CA LEU A 263 9.11 19.44 -11.85
C LEU A 263 8.72 18.19 -11.06
N THR A 264 8.72 18.25 -9.73
CA THR A 264 8.33 17.13 -8.86
C THR A 264 6.89 16.72 -9.09
N TYR A 265 5.94 17.66 -9.16
CA TYR A 265 4.54 17.36 -9.47
C TYR A 265 4.31 16.91 -10.92
N MET A 266 5.07 17.46 -11.87
CA MET A 266 5.07 16.96 -13.26
C MET A 266 5.51 15.50 -13.34
N PHE A 267 6.61 15.14 -12.67
CA PHE A 267 7.08 13.74 -12.61
C PHE A 267 6.09 12.83 -11.89
N CYS A 268 5.47 13.29 -10.81
CA CYS A 268 4.45 12.54 -10.09
C CYS A 268 3.25 12.18 -10.98
N SER A 269 2.68 13.16 -11.67
CA SER A 269 1.53 12.94 -12.56
C SER A 269 1.89 12.19 -13.85
N PHE A 270 3.11 12.39 -14.38
CA PHE A 270 3.63 11.55 -15.46
C PHE A 270 3.77 10.09 -15.03
N SER A 271 4.25 9.84 -13.80
CA SER A 271 4.32 8.49 -13.24
C SER A 271 2.92 7.90 -13.06
N ALA A 272 1.93 8.69 -12.67
CA ALA A 272 0.53 8.24 -12.62
C ALA A 272 0.00 7.84 -14.01
N ALA A 273 0.30 8.61 -15.05
CA ALA A 273 -0.05 8.28 -16.44
C ALA A 273 0.69 7.03 -16.95
N LEU A 274 1.97 6.88 -16.64
CA LEU A 274 2.73 5.67 -16.97
C LEU A 274 2.17 4.45 -16.22
N GLY A 275 1.81 4.60 -14.94
CA GLY A 275 1.10 3.58 -14.17
C GLY A 275 -0.24 3.19 -14.79
N ALA A 276 -0.99 4.16 -15.34
CA ALA A 276 -2.20 3.91 -16.11
C ALA A 276 -1.91 3.05 -17.34
N LEU A 277 -0.87 3.35 -18.12
CA LEU A 277 -0.49 2.55 -19.29
C LEU A 277 -0.13 1.11 -18.93
N LEU A 278 0.66 0.89 -17.88
CA LEU A 278 0.99 -0.46 -17.41
C LEU A 278 -0.27 -1.22 -16.97
N PHE A 279 -1.21 -0.52 -16.36
CA PHE A 279 -2.50 -1.11 -15.97
C PHE A 279 -3.36 -1.45 -17.18
N LEU A 280 -3.45 -0.56 -18.17
CA LEU A 280 -4.16 -0.79 -19.44
C LEU A 280 -3.56 -1.94 -20.25
N GLY A 281 -2.25 -2.16 -20.20
CA GLY A 281 -1.64 -3.33 -20.85
C GLY A 281 -1.98 -4.68 -20.21
N ARG A 282 -2.62 -4.66 -19.02
CA ARG A 282 -3.11 -5.85 -18.31
C ARG A 282 -4.63 -5.96 -18.40
N ALA A 283 -5.32 -4.82 -18.35
CA ALA A 283 -6.77 -4.74 -18.42
C ALA A 283 -7.26 -4.87 -19.87
N PRO A 284 -8.37 -5.59 -20.13
CA PRO A 284 -8.90 -5.71 -21.49
C PRO A 284 -9.56 -4.42 -22.01
N TYR A 285 -9.96 -3.50 -21.11
CA TYR A 285 -10.64 -2.25 -21.43
C TYR A 285 -10.17 -1.13 -20.49
N ALA A 286 -10.49 0.12 -20.82
CA ALA A 286 -10.21 1.28 -19.99
C ALA A 286 -11.47 1.77 -19.26
N LYS A 287 -11.28 2.29 -18.03
CA LYS A 287 -12.33 2.94 -17.22
C LYS A 287 -11.75 4.10 -16.41
N SER A 288 -12.60 5.06 -16.04
CA SER A 288 -12.23 6.23 -15.22
C SER A 288 -12.23 5.98 -13.71
N ASP A 289 -12.78 4.85 -13.26
CA ASP A 289 -12.74 4.40 -11.86
C ASP A 289 -11.42 3.70 -11.49
N TYR A 290 -10.54 3.44 -12.45
CA TYR A 290 -9.20 2.92 -12.19
C TYR A 290 -8.41 3.87 -11.27
N GLY A 291 -7.49 3.28 -10.49
CA GLY A 291 -6.71 4.02 -9.51
C GLY A 291 -7.52 4.57 -8.33
N GLN A 292 -8.74 4.10 -8.05
CA GLN A 292 -9.45 4.45 -6.80
C GLN A 292 -8.63 4.02 -5.57
N MET A 293 -8.43 4.95 -4.64
CA MET A 293 -7.67 4.76 -3.39
C MET A 293 -6.16 4.49 -3.60
N TRP A 294 -5.65 4.55 -4.84
CA TRP A 294 -4.24 4.29 -5.10
C TRP A 294 -3.33 5.41 -4.59
N GLU A 295 -3.86 6.61 -4.37
CA GLU A 295 -3.17 7.67 -3.65
C GLU A 295 -2.79 7.25 -2.22
N LEU A 296 -3.68 6.55 -1.52
CA LEU A 296 -3.40 6.05 -0.17
C LEU A 296 -2.45 4.86 -0.19
N ASP A 297 -2.63 3.93 -1.13
CA ASP A 297 -1.72 2.79 -1.31
C ASP A 297 -0.29 3.25 -1.67
N ALA A 298 -0.16 4.27 -2.52
CA ALA A 298 1.13 4.83 -2.90
C ALA A 298 1.82 5.52 -1.72
N ILE A 299 1.09 6.35 -0.96
CA ILE A 299 1.61 6.98 0.26
C ILE A 299 2.04 5.89 1.26
N ALA A 300 1.20 4.88 1.47
CA ALA A 300 1.50 3.75 2.34
C ALA A 300 2.79 3.05 1.92
N ALA A 301 2.94 2.71 0.65
CA ALA A 301 4.12 2.03 0.13
C ALA A 301 5.39 2.84 0.39
N VAL A 302 5.34 4.14 0.12
CA VAL A 302 6.47 5.07 0.28
C VAL A 302 6.87 5.20 1.76
N VAL A 303 5.88 5.33 2.66
CA VAL A 303 6.10 5.49 4.11
C VAL A 303 6.57 4.19 4.75
N ILE A 304 5.95 3.06 4.43
CA ILE A 304 6.40 1.73 4.88
C ILE A 304 7.83 1.46 4.39
N GLY A 305 8.16 1.94 3.19
CA GLY A 305 9.50 1.92 2.62
C GLY A 305 10.53 2.78 3.37
N GLY A 306 10.10 3.60 4.33
CA GLY A 306 10.97 4.40 5.19
C GLY A 306 11.16 5.86 4.75
N THR A 307 10.42 6.33 3.74
CA THR A 307 10.42 7.75 3.37
C THR A 307 9.60 8.55 4.38
N SER A 308 10.13 9.68 4.84
CA SER A 308 9.46 10.47 5.87
C SER A 308 8.37 11.37 5.29
N LEU A 309 7.20 11.39 5.92
CA LEU A 309 6.09 12.28 5.54
C LEU A 309 6.40 13.77 5.73
N PHE A 310 7.42 14.11 6.51
CA PHE A 310 7.83 15.49 6.77
C PHE A 310 8.87 16.00 5.77
N GLY A 311 9.25 15.18 4.78
CA GLY A 311 10.22 15.52 3.76
C GLY A 311 11.69 15.39 4.19
N GLY A 312 12.58 15.61 3.23
CA GLY A 312 14.03 15.64 3.43
C GLY A 312 14.72 14.30 3.67
N ARG A 313 13.97 13.21 3.87
CA ARG A 313 14.49 11.85 4.08
C ARG A 313 13.65 10.79 3.36
N GLY A 314 14.32 9.76 2.85
CA GLY A 314 13.70 8.65 2.13
C GLY A 314 14.56 8.11 1.00
N SER A 315 14.15 6.98 0.43
CA SER A 315 14.84 6.35 -0.69
C SER A 315 13.86 5.66 -1.64
N LEU A 316 14.21 5.64 -2.93
CA LEU A 316 13.45 4.90 -3.94
C LEU A 316 13.56 3.39 -3.75
N TRP A 317 14.72 2.91 -3.29
CA TRP A 317 14.88 1.51 -2.88
C TRP A 317 13.93 1.14 -1.75
N GLY A 318 13.78 2.01 -0.75
CA GLY A 318 12.78 1.86 0.30
C GLY A 318 11.36 1.78 -0.26
N THR A 319 11.00 2.71 -1.14
CA THR A 319 9.68 2.70 -1.80
C THR A 319 9.43 1.40 -2.58
N PHE A 320 10.41 0.93 -3.36
CA PHE A 320 10.30 -0.33 -4.11
C PHE A 320 9.99 -1.50 -3.18
N MET A 321 10.73 -1.63 -2.06
CA MET A 321 10.46 -2.65 -1.06
C MET A 321 9.09 -2.46 -0.39
N GLY A 322 8.67 -1.22 -0.11
CA GLY A 322 7.37 -0.92 0.47
C GLY A 322 6.20 -1.31 -0.44
N VAL A 323 6.33 -1.08 -1.76
CA VAL A 323 5.34 -1.52 -2.76
C VAL A 323 5.23 -3.05 -2.77
N ILE A 324 6.37 -3.75 -2.81
CA ILE A 324 6.40 -5.22 -2.77
C ILE A 324 5.78 -5.72 -1.47
N LEU A 325 6.10 -5.12 -0.33
CA LEU A 325 5.55 -5.50 0.97
C LEU A 325 4.03 -5.37 0.98
N LEU A 326 3.48 -4.24 0.51
CA LEU A 326 2.03 -4.07 0.44
C LEU A 326 1.36 -5.09 -0.48
N LYS A 327 1.93 -5.39 -1.65
CA LYS A 327 1.36 -6.40 -2.55
C LYS A 327 1.53 -7.81 -2.04
N LEU A 328 2.60 -8.09 -1.32
CA LEU A 328 2.81 -9.36 -0.62
C LEU A 328 1.79 -9.54 0.49
N ILE A 329 1.51 -8.49 1.27
CA ILE A 329 0.44 -8.51 2.28
C ILE A 329 -0.89 -8.82 1.61
N ASN A 330 -1.29 -8.07 0.58
CA ASN A 330 -2.59 -8.30 -0.07
C ASN A 330 -2.68 -9.68 -0.71
N ASN A 331 -1.59 -10.18 -1.28
CA ASN A 331 -1.52 -11.55 -1.80
C ASN A 331 -1.67 -12.58 -0.68
N GLY A 332 -0.96 -12.42 0.45
CA GLY A 332 -1.09 -13.28 1.63
C GLY A 332 -2.50 -13.29 2.21
N LEU A 333 -3.13 -12.12 2.34
CA LEU A 333 -4.52 -12.02 2.81
C LEU A 333 -5.50 -12.70 1.84
N THR A 334 -5.26 -12.57 0.53
CA THR A 334 -6.05 -13.26 -0.50
C THR A 334 -5.86 -14.77 -0.44
N LEU A 335 -4.63 -15.26 -0.23
CA LEU A 335 -4.32 -16.68 -0.07
C LEU A 335 -4.94 -17.26 1.21
N ALA A 336 -5.01 -16.46 2.28
CA ALA A 336 -5.75 -16.77 3.50
C ALA A 336 -7.29 -16.70 3.33
N GLN A 337 -7.78 -16.48 2.10
CA GLN A 337 -9.20 -16.36 1.75
C GLN A 337 -9.93 -15.28 2.57
N LEU A 338 -9.22 -14.24 3.00
CA LEU A 338 -9.83 -13.12 3.69
C LEU A 338 -10.61 -12.28 2.69
N ASP A 339 -11.84 -11.95 3.09
CA ASP A 339 -12.71 -11.07 2.32
C ASP A 339 -12.01 -9.74 1.99
N THR A 340 -12.24 -9.24 0.79
CA THR A 340 -11.81 -7.91 0.33
C THR A 340 -12.07 -6.78 1.33
N PHE A 341 -13.16 -6.83 2.10
CA PHE A 341 -13.45 -5.84 3.14
C PHE A 341 -12.39 -5.83 4.25
N TRP A 342 -11.93 -7.01 4.67
CA TRP A 342 -10.85 -7.14 5.65
C TRP A 342 -9.51 -6.68 5.11
N GLN A 343 -9.26 -6.92 3.83
CA GLN A 343 -8.04 -6.45 3.17
C GLN A 343 -7.93 -4.92 3.21
N MET A 344 -9.05 -4.21 2.98
CA MET A 344 -9.09 -2.74 3.07
C MET A 344 -8.78 -2.23 4.48
N VAL A 345 -9.33 -2.87 5.52
CA VAL A 345 -9.06 -2.47 6.91
C VAL A 345 -7.61 -2.74 7.30
N VAL A 346 -7.08 -3.93 6.97
CA VAL A 346 -5.68 -4.27 7.24
C VAL A 346 -4.75 -3.29 6.53
N THR A 347 -5.03 -2.96 5.27
CA THR A 347 -4.26 -1.97 4.51
C THR A 347 -4.24 -0.63 5.24
N GLY A 348 -5.40 -0.09 5.62
CA GLY A 348 -5.49 1.18 6.36
C GLY A 348 -4.75 1.18 7.70
N LEU A 349 -4.79 0.06 8.43
CA LEU A 349 -4.04 -0.09 9.67
C LEU A 349 -2.53 -0.06 9.45
N ILE A 350 -2.05 -0.73 8.41
CA ILE A 350 -0.62 -0.73 8.09
C ILE A 350 -0.13 0.68 7.84
N ILE A 351 -0.92 1.53 7.16
CA ILE A 351 -0.59 2.96 6.99
C ILE A 351 -0.46 3.65 8.35
N LEU A 352 -1.47 3.50 9.21
CA LEU A 352 -1.50 4.16 10.52
C LEU A 352 -0.31 3.74 11.39
N VAL A 353 0.02 2.44 11.39
CA VAL A 353 1.19 1.91 12.12
C VAL A 353 2.49 2.40 11.51
N ALA A 354 2.63 2.41 10.19
CA ALA A 354 3.83 2.88 9.51
C ALA A 354 4.10 4.36 9.79
N VAL A 355 3.06 5.19 9.70
CA VAL A 355 3.14 6.63 10.03
C VAL A 355 3.42 6.83 11.52
N GLY A 356 2.72 6.12 12.40
CA GLY A 356 2.96 6.18 13.84
C GLY A 356 4.38 5.79 14.22
N LEU A 357 4.94 4.76 13.57
CA LEU A 357 6.32 4.35 13.72
C LEU A 357 7.30 5.40 13.21
N ASP A 358 7.05 6.08 12.08
CA ASP A 358 7.92 7.18 11.62
C ASP A 358 7.95 8.33 12.64
N ILE A 359 6.79 8.75 13.15
CA ILE A 359 6.69 9.78 14.20
C ILE A 359 7.49 9.38 15.45
N VAL A 360 7.34 8.12 15.90
CA VAL A 360 8.03 7.63 17.09
C VAL A 360 9.53 7.46 16.86
N ARG A 361 9.97 6.97 15.69
CA ARG A 361 11.40 6.85 15.34
C ARG A 361 12.13 8.18 15.41
N GLN A 362 11.42 9.28 15.12
CA GLN A 362 11.96 10.63 15.21
C GLN A 362 11.93 11.19 16.64
N SER A 363 11.00 10.71 17.46
CA SER A 363 10.86 11.10 18.86
C SER A 363 11.90 10.41 19.75
N LYS A 364 12.82 11.19 20.34
CA LYS A 364 13.70 10.71 21.44
C LYS A 364 12.95 10.43 22.74
N ASN A 365 11.65 10.73 22.81
CA ASN A 365 10.84 10.62 24.02
C ASN A 365 10.26 9.20 24.17
N PRO A 366 10.55 8.47 25.27
CA PRO A 366 9.96 7.16 25.54
C PRO A 366 8.43 7.20 25.62
N GLU A 367 7.84 8.34 26.00
CA GLU A 367 6.40 8.47 26.12
C GLU A 367 5.67 8.32 24.79
N SER A 368 6.28 8.77 23.68
CA SER A 368 5.73 8.62 22.34
C SER A 368 5.67 7.15 21.92
N VAL A 369 6.73 6.38 22.22
CA VAL A 369 6.80 4.93 21.95
C VAL A 369 5.73 4.20 22.75
N ARG A 370 5.57 4.55 24.02
CA ARG A 370 4.55 3.96 24.91
C ARG A 370 3.14 4.22 24.38
N LYS A 371 2.83 5.46 23.99
CA LYS A 371 1.52 5.83 23.42
C LYS A 371 1.22 5.09 22.11
N LEU A 372 2.23 4.90 21.25
CA LEU A 372 2.08 4.12 20.03
C LEU A 372 1.72 2.66 20.32
N LEU A 373 2.41 2.01 21.27
CA LEU A 373 2.08 0.64 21.67
C LEU A 373 0.66 0.54 22.28
N GLY A 374 0.24 1.52 23.07
CA GLY A 374 -1.14 1.62 23.55
C GLY A 374 -2.16 1.78 22.42
N ALA A 375 -1.85 2.60 21.42
CA ALA A 375 -2.71 2.79 20.24
C ALA A 375 -2.79 1.50 19.40
N ILE A 376 -1.66 0.80 19.21
CA ILE A 376 -1.63 -0.51 18.54
C ILE A 376 -2.55 -1.49 19.26
N ALA A 377 -2.50 -1.56 20.60
CA ALA A 377 -3.40 -2.41 21.37
C ALA A 377 -4.87 -2.03 21.16
N ALA A 378 -5.22 -0.75 21.19
CA ALA A 378 -6.59 -0.30 20.94
C ALA A 378 -7.09 -0.69 19.54
N VAL A 379 -6.23 -0.60 18.53
CA VAL A 379 -6.58 -1.06 17.18
C VAL A 379 -6.72 -2.59 17.12
N MET A 380 -5.85 -3.34 17.79
CA MET A 380 -5.99 -4.80 17.86
C MET A 380 -7.31 -5.23 18.52
N ALA A 381 -7.77 -4.53 19.57
CA ALA A 381 -9.10 -4.75 20.12
C ALA A 381 -10.21 -4.43 19.11
N PHE A 382 -10.06 -3.36 18.32
CA PHE A 382 -11.03 -2.97 17.31
C PHE A 382 -11.12 -3.99 16.17
N LEU A 383 -9.98 -4.48 15.68
CA LEU A 383 -9.95 -5.57 14.71
C LEU A 383 -10.59 -6.83 15.24
N ALA A 384 -10.41 -7.13 16.53
CA ALA A 384 -11.07 -8.27 17.14
C ALA A 384 -12.59 -8.10 17.21
N LEU A 385 -13.08 -6.89 17.48
CA LEU A 385 -14.50 -6.53 17.51
C LEU A 385 -15.16 -6.67 16.12
N MET A 386 -14.43 -6.41 15.05
CA MET A 386 -15.02 -6.25 13.72
C MET A 386 -15.80 -7.48 13.22
N THR A 387 -15.33 -8.71 13.40
CA THR A 387 -16.06 -9.92 12.94
C THR A 387 -17.40 -10.08 13.66
N PRO A 388 -17.44 -10.25 15.00
CA PRO A 388 -18.70 -10.40 15.71
C PRO A 388 -19.59 -9.15 15.59
N GLY A 389 -18.98 -7.96 15.61
CA GLY A 389 -19.69 -6.69 15.49
C GLY A 389 -20.35 -6.51 14.13
N ALA A 390 -19.68 -6.87 13.03
CA ALA A 390 -20.24 -6.78 11.69
C ALA A 390 -21.39 -7.79 11.50
N ILE A 391 -21.25 -9.02 11.99
CA ILE A 391 -22.31 -10.03 11.93
C ILE A 391 -23.53 -9.57 12.72
N PHE A 392 -23.32 -9.10 13.95
CA PHE A 392 -24.37 -8.55 14.81
C PHE A 392 -25.10 -7.38 14.14
N LEU A 393 -24.34 -6.39 13.65
CA LEU A 393 -24.89 -5.17 13.08
C LEU A 393 -25.62 -5.45 11.76
N ARG A 394 -25.04 -6.28 10.88
CA ARG A 394 -25.69 -6.72 9.63
C ARG A 394 -27.02 -7.41 9.91
N ALA A 395 -27.05 -8.32 10.89
CA ALA A 395 -28.27 -9.02 11.27
C ALA A 395 -29.35 -8.05 11.82
N LYS A 396 -28.98 -7.12 12.69
CA LYS A 396 -29.91 -6.12 13.24
C LYS A 396 -30.41 -5.15 12.17
N ILE A 397 -29.55 -4.67 11.28
CA ILE A 397 -29.93 -3.79 10.18
C ILE A 397 -30.92 -4.51 9.26
N ALA A 398 -30.64 -5.73 8.84
CA ALA A 398 -31.52 -6.49 7.94
C ALA A 398 -32.92 -6.73 8.56
N LEU A 399 -32.98 -7.04 9.86
CA LEU A 399 -34.26 -7.20 10.57
C LEU A 399 -35.05 -5.88 10.67
N LEU A 400 -34.36 -4.76 10.90
CA LEU A 400 -34.98 -3.43 10.93
C LEU A 400 -35.46 -2.99 9.53
N GLU A 401 -34.65 -3.23 8.50
CA GLU A 401 -35.01 -2.95 7.10
C GLU A 401 -36.22 -3.78 6.67
N HIS A 402 -36.29 -5.06 7.07
CA HIS A 402 -37.46 -5.90 6.83
C HIS A 402 -38.71 -5.30 7.47
N GLY A 403 -38.67 -4.95 8.76
CA GLY A 403 -39.82 -4.34 9.45
C GLY A 403 -40.25 -2.99 8.86
N ALA A 404 -39.29 -2.17 8.44
CA ALA A 404 -39.59 -0.92 7.73
C ALA A 404 -40.22 -1.17 6.35
N ALA A 405 -39.76 -2.20 5.62
CA ALA A 405 -40.33 -2.55 4.32
C ALA A 405 -41.73 -3.16 4.44
N THR A 406 -42.00 -4.00 5.45
CA THR A 406 -43.33 -4.58 5.67
C THR A 406 -44.35 -3.51 6.01
N THR A 407 -44.02 -2.58 6.92
CA THR A 407 -44.91 -1.47 7.30
C THR A 407 -45.25 -0.56 6.12
N LEU A 408 -44.29 -0.25 5.25
CA LEU A 408 -44.55 0.51 4.02
C LEU A 408 -45.46 -0.23 3.05
N ARG A 409 -45.27 -1.55 2.89
CA ARG A 409 -46.10 -2.39 2.03
C ARG A 409 -47.54 -2.50 2.56
N GLU A 410 -47.69 -2.63 3.87
CA GLU A 410 -48.99 -2.66 4.56
C GLU A 410 -49.72 -1.30 4.47
N ALA A 411 -48.98 -0.19 4.48
CA ALA A 411 -49.52 1.15 4.23
C ALA A 411 -49.93 1.40 2.76
N GLY A 412 -49.87 0.38 1.89
CA GLY A 412 -50.24 0.49 0.48
C GLY A 412 -49.21 1.17 -0.41
N THR A 413 -47.99 1.39 0.08
CA THR A 413 -46.91 2.01 -0.70
C THR A 413 -46.29 0.98 -1.65
N SER A 414 -46.19 1.32 -2.94
CA SER A 414 -45.47 0.49 -3.91
C SER A 414 -43.96 0.64 -3.67
N LEU A 415 -43.31 -0.46 -3.27
CA LEU A 415 -41.87 -0.51 -3.02
C LEU A 415 -41.09 -0.60 -4.34
N ALA A 416 -40.02 0.18 -4.46
CA ALA A 416 -39.07 0.05 -5.56
C ALA A 416 -38.39 -1.34 -5.55
N ALA A 417 -37.88 -1.80 -6.69
CA ALA A 417 -37.28 -3.14 -6.83
C ALA A 417 -36.20 -3.44 -5.77
N GLY A 418 -35.33 -2.47 -5.46
CA GLY A 418 -34.30 -2.61 -4.41
C GLY A 418 -34.85 -2.64 -2.98
N GLN A 419 -36.05 -2.10 -2.74
CA GLN A 419 -36.72 -2.16 -1.45
C GLN A 419 -37.46 -3.49 -1.26
N ASN A 420 -37.98 -4.09 -2.33
CA ASN A 420 -38.55 -5.44 -2.26
C ASN A 420 -37.49 -6.50 -1.90
N ALA A 421 -36.23 -6.30 -2.30
CA ALA A 421 -35.12 -7.16 -1.91
C ALA A 421 -34.80 -7.15 -0.40
N ARG A 422 -35.37 -6.22 0.38
CA ARG A 422 -35.24 -6.16 1.84
C ARG A 422 -36.30 -6.98 2.59
N LEU A 423 -37.28 -7.52 1.87
CA LEU A 423 -38.30 -8.40 2.46
C LEU A 423 -37.73 -9.81 2.61
N LEU A 424 -37.44 -10.17 3.85
CA LEU A 424 -36.90 -11.47 4.23
C LEU A 424 -38.00 -12.54 4.34
N SER A 425 -37.64 -13.78 4.07
CA SER A 425 -38.43 -14.96 4.38
C SER A 425 -38.41 -15.30 5.88
N PRO A 426 -39.37 -16.09 6.40
CA PRO A 426 -39.40 -16.49 7.81
C PRO A 426 -38.11 -17.20 8.29
N ASP A 427 -37.51 -18.01 7.42
CA ASP A 427 -36.27 -18.72 7.72
C ASP A 427 -35.08 -17.75 7.84
N GLU A 428 -34.98 -16.79 6.93
CA GLU A 428 -33.94 -15.74 6.97
C GLU A 428 -34.06 -14.87 8.23
N ILE A 429 -35.28 -14.54 8.66
CA ILE A 429 -35.53 -13.79 9.90
C ILE A 429 -34.99 -14.57 11.10
N THR A 430 -35.30 -15.87 11.19
CA THR A 430 -34.87 -16.72 12.30
C THR A 430 -33.35 -16.88 12.32
N GLN A 431 -32.72 -17.07 11.15
CA GLN A 431 -31.26 -17.11 11.02
C GLN A 431 -30.61 -15.81 11.48
N LEU A 432 -31.12 -14.65 11.06
CA LEU A 432 -30.57 -13.35 11.45
C LEU A 432 -30.80 -13.04 12.93
N GLN A 433 -31.95 -13.41 13.50
CA GLN A 433 -32.20 -13.29 14.94
C GLN A 433 -31.22 -14.14 15.75
N SER A 434 -31.00 -15.39 15.35
CA SER A 434 -30.01 -16.28 15.96
C SER A 434 -28.60 -15.67 15.87
N ALA A 435 -28.18 -15.24 14.68
CA ALA A 435 -26.88 -14.62 14.46
C ALA A 435 -26.66 -13.36 15.33
N ALA A 436 -27.68 -12.51 15.46
CA ALA A 436 -27.62 -11.33 16.32
C ALA A 436 -27.50 -11.71 17.81
N SER A 437 -28.29 -12.68 18.27
CA SER A 437 -28.25 -13.10 19.68
C SER A 437 -26.92 -13.76 20.05
N ALA A 438 -26.37 -14.62 19.19
CA ALA A 438 -25.11 -15.31 19.41
C ALA A 438 -23.91 -14.36 19.47
N ASN A 439 -23.96 -13.24 18.74
CA ASN A 439 -22.85 -12.29 18.62
C ASN A 439 -22.91 -11.11 19.58
N LEU A 440 -24.04 -10.85 20.23
CA LEU A 440 -24.24 -9.68 21.07
C LEU A 440 -23.19 -9.58 22.19
N THR A 441 -23.00 -10.66 22.95
CA THR A 441 -22.10 -10.67 24.12
C THR A 441 -20.66 -10.42 23.71
N ALA A 442 -20.16 -11.12 22.68
CA ALA A 442 -18.81 -10.93 22.18
C ALA A 442 -18.60 -9.50 21.66
N THR A 443 -19.59 -8.96 20.94
CA THR A 443 -19.57 -7.59 20.42
C THR A 443 -19.48 -6.57 21.57
N LEU A 444 -20.31 -6.69 22.61
CA LEU A 444 -20.31 -5.77 23.74
C LEU A 444 -19.00 -5.85 24.54
N LEU A 445 -18.50 -7.05 24.83
CA LEU A 445 -17.25 -7.23 25.57
C LEU A 445 -16.06 -6.65 24.81
N LEU A 446 -15.96 -6.91 23.50
CA LEU A 446 -14.89 -6.38 22.67
C LEU A 446 -15.02 -4.86 22.48
N LEU A 447 -16.23 -4.31 22.42
CA LEU A 447 -16.46 -2.86 22.40
C LEU A 447 -15.97 -2.20 23.70
N VAL A 448 -16.25 -2.80 24.86
CA VAL A 448 -15.72 -2.32 26.15
C VAL A 448 -14.19 -2.39 26.15
N LEU A 449 -13.60 -3.48 25.62
CA LEU A 449 -12.15 -3.60 25.51
C LEU A 449 -11.54 -2.51 24.61
N VAL A 450 -12.18 -2.17 23.49
CA VAL A 450 -11.76 -1.05 22.60
C VAL A 450 -11.77 0.27 23.36
N LEU A 451 -12.86 0.57 24.08
CA LEU A 451 -12.98 1.83 24.83
C LEU A 451 -11.94 1.90 25.98
N ALA A 452 -11.76 0.80 26.71
CA ALA A 452 -10.81 0.73 27.80
C ALA A 452 -9.36 0.87 27.32
N THR A 453 -9.01 0.26 26.19
CA THR A 453 -7.67 0.35 25.59
C THR A 453 -7.41 1.71 24.95
N ALA A 454 -8.42 2.36 24.36
CA ALA A 454 -8.30 3.74 23.91
C ALA A 454 -7.96 4.70 25.08
N PHE A 455 -8.51 4.45 26.28
CA PHE A 455 -8.18 5.24 27.47
C PHE A 455 -6.72 5.10 27.93
N VAL A 456 -6.08 3.93 27.72
CA VAL A 456 -4.66 3.68 28.02
C VAL A 456 -3.75 4.65 27.27
N VAL A 457 -4.12 5.02 26.04
CA VAL A 457 -3.37 5.99 25.21
C VAL A 457 -3.28 7.34 25.91
N LEU A 458 -4.34 7.74 26.61
CA LEU A 458 -4.45 9.03 27.29
C LEU A 458 -3.83 9.00 28.70
N LYS A 459 -4.18 8.00 29.51
CA LYS A 459 -3.75 7.88 30.90
C LYS A 459 -3.38 6.44 31.20
N THR A 460 -2.14 6.22 31.63
CA THR A 460 -1.59 4.88 31.83
C THR A 460 -0.96 4.71 33.19
N SER A 461 -1.22 3.55 33.79
CA SER A 461 -0.39 2.95 34.82
C SER A 461 0.02 1.55 34.37
N ARG A 462 1.11 1.01 34.93
CA ARG A 462 1.52 -0.38 34.67
C ARG A 462 0.39 -1.35 35.00
N LEU A 463 -0.28 -1.14 36.13
CA LEU A 463 -1.42 -1.95 36.58
C LEU A 463 -2.56 -2.01 35.55
N ILE A 464 -2.95 -0.86 34.99
CA ILE A 464 -4.00 -0.81 33.95
C ILE A 464 -3.57 -1.58 32.69
N SER A 465 -2.31 -1.43 32.28
CA SER A 465 -1.79 -2.11 31.09
C SER A 465 -1.72 -3.62 31.26
N PHE A 466 -1.28 -4.12 32.42
CA PHE A 466 -1.29 -5.55 32.75
C PHE A 466 -2.71 -6.11 32.85
N GLY A 467 -3.61 -5.39 33.53
CA GLY A 467 -5.01 -5.79 33.66
C GLY A 467 -5.68 -5.95 32.30
N LEU A 468 -5.50 -4.97 31.41
CA LEU A 468 -6.05 -5.04 30.06
C LEU A 468 -5.39 -6.12 29.21
N ALA A 469 -4.08 -6.32 29.31
CA ALA A 469 -3.40 -7.43 28.62
C ALA A 469 -3.96 -8.80 29.04
N ALA A 470 -4.31 -8.99 30.31
CA ALA A 470 -4.99 -10.19 30.77
C ALA A 470 -6.39 -10.33 30.15
N VAL A 471 -7.16 -9.23 30.06
CA VAL A 471 -8.48 -9.24 29.38
C VAL A 471 -8.35 -9.66 27.92
N PHE A 472 -7.35 -9.17 27.19
CA PHE A 472 -7.07 -9.62 25.83
C PHE A 472 -6.88 -11.14 25.73
N ILE A 473 -6.07 -11.72 26.61
CA ILE A 473 -5.80 -13.16 26.63
C ILE A 473 -7.06 -13.95 26.96
N VAL A 474 -7.84 -13.51 27.96
CA VAL A 474 -9.10 -14.15 28.35
C VAL A 474 -10.12 -14.14 27.20
N MET A 475 -10.16 -13.08 26.39
CA MET A 475 -11.07 -12.97 25.26
C MET A 475 -10.76 -13.92 24.09
N ILE A 476 -9.59 -14.57 24.06
CA ILE A 476 -9.24 -15.52 22.99
C ILE A 476 -10.19 -16.73 22.99
N LEU A 477 -10.48 -17.28 24.17
CA LEU A 477 -11.34 -18.45 24.31
C LEU A 477 -12.78 -18.21 23.80
N PRO A 478 -13.55 -17.21 24.27
CA PRO A 478 -14.93 -17.02 23.84
C PRO A 478 -15.04 -16.72 22.34
N VAL A 479 -14.07 -16.00 21.77
CA VAL A 479 -14.03 -15.72 20.33
C VAL A 479 -13.73 -16.99 19.52
N SER A 480 -12.82 -17.83 19.98
CA SER A 480 -12.49 -19.11 19.32
C SER A 480 -13.68 -20.08 19.36
N LEU A 481 -14.42 -20.12 20.48
CA LEU A 481 -15.64 -20.92 20.61
C LEU A 481 -16.76 -20.48 19.66
N LEU A 482 -16.77 -19.23 19.22
CA LEU A 482 -17.68 -18.71 18.19
C LEU A 482 -17.21 -19.01 16.75
N GLY A 483 -16.07 -19.70 16.59
CA GLY A 483 -15.48 -20.01 15.29
C GLY A 483 -14.72 -18.83 14.65
N TYR A 484 -14.41 -17.77 15.40
CA TYR A 484 -13.68 -16.61 14.90
C TYR A 484 -12.17 -16.76 15.08
N GLU A 485 -11.59 -17.81 14.49
CA GLU A 485 -10.16 -18.14 14.62
C GLU A 485 -9.24 -17.01 14.13
N ILE A 486 -9.66 -16.27 13.10
CA ILE A 486 -8.92 -15.11 12.55
C ILE A 486 -8.77 -13.98 13.59
N THR A 487 -9.65 -13.92 14.59
CA THR A 487 -9.62 -12.85 15.60
C THR A 487 -8.58 -13.08 16.70
N ALA A 488 -8.25 -14.34 17.02
CA ALA A 488 -7.34 -14.68 18.11
C ALA A 488 -5.94 -14.04 17.96
N PRO A 489 -5.30 -14.01 16.78
CA PRO A 489 -4.02 -13.32 16.58
C PRO A 489 -4.05 -11.84 16.96
N PHE A 490 -5.13 -11.11 16.65
CA PHE A 490 -5.25 -9.70 17.04
C PHE A 490 -5.24 -9.55 18.55
N LEU A 491 -5.93 -10.43 19.27
CA LEU A 491 -5.97 -10.38 20.73
C LEU A 491 -4.59 -10.64 21.35
N VAL A 492 -3.84 -11.60 20.81
CA VAL A 492 -2.45 -11.88 21.23
C VAL A 492 -1.54 -10.68 20.99
N LEU A 493 -1.60 -10.08 19.80
CA LEU A 493 -0.80 -8.91 19.45
C LEU A 493 -1.15 -7.69 20.32
N GLY A 494 -2.44 -7.50 20.64
CA GLY A 494 -2.90 -6.45 21.54
C GLY A 494 -2.35 -6.62 22.96
N ALA A 495 -2.38 -7.85 23.50
CA ALA A 495 -1.77 -8.17 24.79
C ALA A 495 -0.26 -7.90 24.77
N ALA A 496 0.45 -8.36 23.73
CA ALA A 496 1.90 -8.14 23.60
C ALA A 496 2.26 -6.65 23.52
N ALA A 497 1.49 -5.84 22.79
CA ALA A 497 1.71 -4.40 22.70
C ALA A 497 1.52 -3.70 24.06
N LEU A 498 0.48 -4.05 24.82
CA LEU A 498 0.26 -3.53 26.17
C LEU A 498 1.38 -3.91 27.13
N LEU A 499 1.79 -5.18 27.14
CA LEU A 499 2.90 -5.65 27.97
C LEU A 499 4.18 -4.90 27.61
N GLY A 500 4.52 -4.81 26.33
CA GLY A 500 5.68 -4.07 25.83
C GLY A 500 5.68 -2.60 26.27
N SER A 501 4.51 -1.96 26.27
CA SER A 501 4.36 -0.55 26.70
C SER A 501 4.83 -0.31 28.14
N THR A 502 4.72 -1.30 29.02
CA THR A 502 5.12 -1.17 30.44
C THR A 502 6.64 -1.12 30.64
N TYR A 503 7.41 -1.65 29.69
CA TYR A 503 8.87 -1.76 29.75
C TYR A 503 9.60 -0.64 29.00
N VAL A 504 8.91 0.15 28.17
CA VAL A 504 9.52 1.21 27.33
C VAL A 504 10.41 2.15 28.13
N HIS A 505 9.91 2.71 29.25
CA HIS A 505 10.66 3.65 30.08
C HIS A 505 11.94 3.03 30.67
N ALA A 506 11.86 1.76 31.09
CA ALA A 506 13.01 1.03 31.62
C ALA A 506 14.07 0.76 30.53
N MET A 507 13.63 0.42 29.31
CA MET A 507 14.54 0.24 28.17
C MET A 507 15.27 1.53 27.80
N PHE A 508 14.57 2.66 27.75
CA PHE A 508 15.19 3.97 27.47
C PHE A 508 16.13 4.43 28.58
N ALA A 509 15.81 4.15 29.84
CA ALA A 509 16.72 4.42 30.95
C ALA A 509 18.02 3.60 30.82
N LYS A 510 17.89 2.29 30.56
CA LYS A 510 19.04 1.40 30.35
C LYS A 510 19.87 1.80 29.13
N ALA A 511 19.23 2.15 28.01
CA ALA A 511 19.92 2.62 26.80
C ALA A 511 20.73 3.89 27.06
N ARG A 512 20.16 4.88 27.78
CA ARG A 512 20.89 6.09 28.16
C ARG A 512 22.09 5.82 29.07
N MET A 513 21.96 4.89 30.02
CA MET A 513 23.09 4.50 30.87
C MET A 513 24.23 3.85 30.06
N LEU A 514 23.90 3.06 29.05
CA LEU A 514 24.90 2.42 28.18
C LEU A 514 25.56 3.41 27.21
N ASP A 515 24.83 4.41 26.72
CA ASP A 515 25.33 5.44 25.79
C ASP A 515 26.27 6.45 26.49
N VAL A 516 26.06 6.72 27.79
CA VAL A 516 26.98 7.54 28.60
C VAL A 516 28.34 6.84 28.79
N ASN A 517 28.39 5.52 28.75
CA ASN A 517 29.63 4.73 28.81
C ASN A 517 30.32 4.57 27.45
N ALA A 518 29.75 5.12 26.37
CA ALA A 518 30.28 5.05 25.00
C ALA A 518 30.94 6.36 24.51
N ARG A 519 31.19 7.31 25.42
CA ARG A 519 31.97 8.54 25.15
C ARG A 519 33.36 8.46 25.72
#